data_AF-A0A812QJY1-F1
#
_entry.id   AF-A0A812QJY1-F1
#
_cell.length_a   1.000
_cell.length_b   1.000
_cell.length_c   1.000
_cell.angle_alpha   90.00
_cell.angle_beta   90.00
_cell.angle_gamma   90.00
#
_symmetry.space_group_name_H-M   'P 1'
#
loop_
_entity.id
_entity.type
_entity.pdbx_description
1 polymer ?
#
loop_
_entity_poly.entity_id
_entity_poly.type
_entity_poly.pdbx_seq_one_letter_code
_entity_poly.pdbx_strand_id
1 'polypeptide(L)'
;MSGKKPNRRRDRSRSRSGSEEKAAGATAGGRSEMSFAEKLTKIVGDKREEHKSREKLAAKWRAHESTLIEKLVDKFKGKCMKEAENERSEASISFASLVREIPEFPTHVIVDSQHQVENWGDSSASWWYYAHRGVNHQFVNGTPISFAELLESMMPRFLENLQDLGFQSCKREPGTWKVVASW
;
A
#
# COMPACT_ATOMS: atom_id res chain seq x y z
N MET A 1 -36.90 22.33 41.11
CA MET A 1 -36.77 23.29 39.99
C MET A 1 -37.10 22.55 38.70
N SER A 2 -38.35 22.21 38.38
CA SER A 2 -39.44 23.05 37.85
C SER A 2 -39.01 24.01 36.73
N GLY A 3 -39.30 23.64 35.49
CA GLY A 3 -39.02 24.43 34.28
C GLY A 3 -39.86 24.02 33.05
N LYS A 4 -41.17 24.22 33.17
CA LYS A 4 -42.19 24.52 32.12
C LYS A 4 -41.85 24.32 30.61
N LYS A 5 -42.65 23.47 29.93
CA LYS A 5 -43.20 23.73 28.56
C LYS A 5 -44.14 24.99 28.62
N PRO A 6 -44.76 25.59 27.55
CA PRO A 6 -45.01 25.09 26.18
C PRO A 6 -45.20 26.16 25.03
N ASN A 7 -45.62 25.69 23.83
CA ASN A 7 -46.71 26.23 22.96
C ASN A 7 -46.51 27.52 22.11
N ARG A 8 -46.74 27.44 20.78
CA ARG A 8 -47.95 27.95 20.07
C ARG A 8 -47.70 28.35 18.60
N ARG A 9 -48.59 27.81 17.72
CA ARG A 9 -49.40 28.50 16.66
C ARG A 9 -48.63 29.12 15.47
N ARG A 10 -49.14 29.20 14.23
CA ARG A 10 -50.48 29.06 13.62
C ARG A 10 -50.32 29.16 12.09
N ASP A 11 -51.30 28.59 11.36
CA ASP A 11 -51.93 29.10 10.11
C ASP A 11 -51.03 29.50 8.91
N ARG A 12 -51.34 29.27 7.63
CA ARG A 12 -52.64 29.25 6.96
C ARG A 12 -52.45 28.69 5.53
N SER A 13 -53.34 27.78 5.18
CA SER A 13 -53.90 27.47 3.84
C SER A 13 -53.60 28.40 2.66
N ARG A 14 -53.34 27.83 1.48
CA ARG A 14 -54.09 28.17 0.26
C ARG A 14 -54.11 27.06 -0.79
N SER A 15 -55.33 26.69 -1.13
CA SER A 15 -55.80 25.74 -2.13
C SER A 15 -55.45 26.17 -3.57
N ARG A 16 -55.19 25.21 -4.45
CA ARG A 16 -55.53 25.35 -5.88
C ARG A 16 -55.94 23.99 -6.44
N SER A 17 -57.25 23.89 -6.66
CA SER A 17 -57.97 22.85 -7.39
C SER A 17 -57.74 22.99 -8.90
N GLY A 18 -57.64 21.86 -9.58
CA GLY A 18 -57.65 21.76 -11.04
C GLY A 18 -57.63 20.30 -11.49
N SER A 19 -58.83 19.72 -11.54
CA SER A 19 -59.24 18.55 -12.36
C SER A 19 -58.78 18.74 -13.83
N GLU A 20 -58.60 17.77 -14.71
CA GLU A 20 -59.27 16.48 -14.92
C GLU A 20 -58.50 15.72 -16.03
N GLU A 21 -58.51 14.38 -15.93
CA GLU A 21 -58.63 13.39 -17.03
C GLU A 21 -57.86 13.54 -18.36
N LYS A 22 -57.00 12.55 -18.70
CA LYS A 22 -57.41 11.33 -19.44
C LYS A 22 -56.24 10.42 -19.83
N ALA A 23 -56.62 9.15 -19.99
CA ALA A 23 -56.01 8.09 -20.80
C ALA A 23 -54.92 7.21 -20.17
N ALA A 24 -55.41 6.05 -19.76
CA ALA A 24 -54.69 4.79 -19.63
C ALA A 24 -53.78 4.49 -20.84
N GLY A 25 -52.64 3.89 -20.58
CA GLY A 25 -51.81 3.26 -21.60
C GLY A 25 -50.41 2.92 -21.11
N ALA A 26 -50.15 1.62 -20.96
CA ALA A 26 -48.83 1.00 -20.81
C ALA A 26 -48.11 1.19 -19.46
N THR A 27 -48.53 0.37 -18.49
CA THR A 27 -47.58 -0.31 -17.61
C THR A 27 -46.63 -1.17 -18.46
N ALA A 28 -45.58 -0.56 -18.98
CA ALA A 28 -44.38 -1.26 -19.43
C ALA A 28 -43.27 -0.87 -18.46
N GLY A 29 -43.28 -1.51 -17.30
CA GLY A 29 -42.12 -1.58 -16.42
C GLY A 29 -41.01 -2.38 -17.11
N GLY A 30 -40.44 -1.82 -18.16
CA GLY A 30 -39.19 -2.29 -18.73
C GLY A 30 -38.11 -1.96 -17.73
N ARG A 31 -37.84 -2.88 -16.79
CA ARG A 31 -36.47 -3.03 -16.32
C ARG A 31 -35.66 -3.24 -17.60
N SER A 32 -34.97 -2.19 -18.04
CA SER A 32 -34.03 -2.25 -19.15
C SER A 32 -32.99 -3.29 -18.77
N GLU A 33 -33.25 -4.53 -19.18
CA GLU A 33 -32.41 -5.67 -18.87
C GLU A 33 -31.21 -5.51 -19.80
N MET A 34 -30.15 -4.90 -19.25
CA MET A 34 -28.95 -4.57 -20.03
C MET A 34 -28.56 -5.77 -20.91
N SER A 35 -28.35 -5.48 -22.19
CA SER A 35 -27.96 -6.48 -23.18
C SER A 35 -26.70 -7.20 -22.70
N PHE A 36 -26.54 -8.47 -23.08
CA PHE A 36 -25.34 -9.24 -22.76
C PHE A 36 -24.06 -8.51 -23.19
N ALA A 37 -24.08 -7.83 -24.35
CA ALA A 37 -22.96 -7.01 -24.82
C ALA A 37 -22.69 -5.80 -23.92
N GLU A 38 -23.73 -5.15 -23.39
CA GLU A 38 -23.61 -4.04 -22.44
C GLU A 38 -23.06 -4.51 -21.09
N LYS A 39 -23.54 -5.67 -20.61
CA LYS A 39 -23.02 -6.33 -19.40
C LYS A 39 -21.53 -6.68 -19.57
N LEU A 40 -21.12 -7.24 -20.70
CA LEU A 40 -19.70 -7.52 -20.98
C LEU A 40 -18.86 -6.25 -21.06
N THR A 41 -19.34 -5.22 -21.77
CA THR A 41 -18.65 -3.94 -21.88
C THR A 41 -18.44 -3.29 -20.51
N LYS A 42 -19.46 -3.34 -19.66
CA LYS A 42 -19.38 -2.88 -18.27
C LYS A 42 -18.35 -3.69 -17.47
N ILE A 43 -18.40 -5.02 -17.51
CA ILE A 43 -17.44 -5.88 -16.80
C ILE A 43 -16.00 -5.61 -17.23
N VAL A 44 -15.76 -5.43 -18.54
CA VAL A 44 -14.43 -5.11 -19.07
C VAL A 44 -13.99 -3.71 -18.64
N GLY A 45 -14.91 -2.74 -18.62
CA GLY A 45 -14.67 -1.40 -18.09
C GLY A 45 -14.25 -1.43 -16.63
N ASP A 46 -15.08 -2.05 -15.78
CA ASP A 46 -14.84 -2.18 -14.33
C ASP A 46 -13.50 -2.87 -14.04
N LYS A 47 -13.18 -3.97 -14.75
CA LYS A 47 -11.89 -4.66 -14.61
C LYS A 47 -10.69 -3.81 -15.03
N ARG A 48 -10.83 -3.00 -16.08
CA ARG A 48 -9.75 -2.08 -16.52
C ARG A 48 -9.52 -0.98 -15.50
N GLU A 49 -10.57 -0.41 -14.93
CA GLU A 49 -10.45 0.60 -13.88
C GLU A 49 -9.82 0.02 -12.61
N GLU A 50 -10.23 -1.19 -12.21
CA GLU A 50 -9.64 -1.89 -11.09
C GLU A 50 -8.13 -2.15 -11.31
N HIS A 51 -7.75 -2.64 -12.49
CA HIS A 51 -6.35 -2.87 -12.84
C HIS A 51 -5.53 -1.57 -12.73
N LYS A 52 -6.02 -0.47 -13.31
CA LYS A 52 -5.39 0.85 -13.20
C LYS A 52 -5.28 1.33 -11.76
N SER A 53 -6.29 1.06 -10.93
CA SER A 53 -6.27 1.40 -9.51
C SER A 53 -5.16 0.64 -8.78
N ARG A 54 -5.07 -0.68 -9.01
CA ARG A 54 -4.02 -1.55 -8.43
C ARG A 54 -2.62 -1.16 -8.90
N GLU A 55 -2.45 -0.77 -10.17
CA GLU A 55 -1.19 -0.25 -10.70
C GLU A 55 -0.75 1.04 -10.00
N LYS A 56 -1.69 1.96 -9.71
CA LYS A 56 -1.39 3.17 -8.95
C LYS A 56 -0.90 2.84 -7.54
N LEU A 57 -1.50 1.85 -6.87
CA LEU A 57 -1.03 1.40 -5.54
C LEU A 57 0.38 0.79 -5.62
N ALA A 58 0.64 -0.05 -6.62
CA ALA A 58 1.97 -0.60 -6.87
C ALA A 58 3.01 0.49 -7.12
N ALA A 59 2.67 1.52 -7.90
CA ALA A 59 3.56 2.66 -8.16
C ALA A 59 3.86 3.46 -6.87
N LYS A 60 2.87 3.65 -6.00
CA LYS A 60 3.08 4.30 -4.68
C LYS A 60 4.07 3.52 -3.82
N TRP A 61 3.98 2.18 -3.78
CA TRP A 61 4.98 1.37 -3.09
C TRP A 61 6.37 1.58 -3.69
N ARG A 62 6.53 1.49 -5.02
CA ARG A 62 7.85 1.63 -5.64
C ARG A 62 8.50 2.99 -5.35
N ALA A 63 7.71 4.06 -5.34
CA ALA A 63 8.20 5.38 -4.97
C ALA A 63 8.62 5.43 -3.49
N HIS A 64 7.81 4.88 -2.58
CA HIS A 64 8.13 4.80 -1.15
C HIS A 64 9.33 3.90 -0.86
N GLU A 65 9.42 2.77 -1.55
CA GLU A 65 10.54 1.82 -1.46
C GLU A 65 11.85 2.48 -1.88
N SER A 66 11.84 3.30 -2.94
CA SER A 66 13.02 4.08 -3.35
C SER A 66 13.53 4.96 -2.22
N THR A 67 12.64 5.70 -1.56
CA THR A 67 13.05 6.60 -0.46
C THR A 67 13.52 5.83 0.77
N LEU A 68 12.92 4.68 1.08
CA LEU A 68 13.43 3.79 2.13
C LEU A 68 14.83 3.27 1.78
N ILE A 69 15.05 2.82 0.54
CA ILE A 69 16.34 2.31 0.09
C ILE A 69 17.41 3.39 0.13
N GLU A 70 17.12 4.62 -0.30
CA GLU A 70 18.04 5.76 -0.19
C GLU A 70 18.50 5.97 1.26
N LYS A 71 17.56 6.01 2.20
CA LYS A 71 17.88 6.13 3.64
C LYS A 71 18.72 4.96 4.15
N LEU A 72 18.40 3.73 3.72
CA LEU A 72 19.16 2.53 4.10
C LEU A 72 20.58 2.59 3.55
N VAL A 73 20.75 2.99 2.30
CA VAL A 73 22.05 3.18 1.66
C VAL A 73 22.88 4.19 2.44
N ASP A 74 22.30 5.31 2.85
CA ASP A 74 23.01 6.31 3.64
C ASP A 74 23.42 5.81 5.04
N LYS A 75 22.56 5.03 5.71
CA LYS A 75 22.93 4.36 6.95
C LYS A 75 24.05 3.34 6.75
N PHE A 76 24.01 2.57 5.66
CA PHE A 76 25.05 1.60 5.32
C PHE A 76 26.39 2.29 5.08
N LYS A 77 26.41 3.37 4.27
CA LYS A 77 27.59 4.22 4.05
C LYS A 77 28.18 4.72 5.36
N GLY A 78 27.34 5.27 6.24
CA GLY A 78 27.77 5.77 7.55
C GLY A 78 28.50 4.69 8.37
N LYS A 79 28.02 3.45 8.33
CA LYS A 79 28.68 2.32 8.99
C LYS A 79 29.99 1.93 8.31
N CYS A 80 30.03 1.87 6.97
CA CYS A 80 31.27 1.60 6.24
C CYS A 80 32.35 2.66 6.50
N MET A 81 31.99 3.95 6.49
CA MET A 81 32.92 5.04 6.80
C MET A 81 33.50 4.90 8.21
N LYS A 82 32.66 4.55 9.20
CA LYS A 82 33.12 4.31 10.56
C LYS A 82 34.09 3.13 10.66
N GLU A 83 33.86 2.05 9.92
CA GLU A 83 34.81 0.91 9.89
C GLU A 83 36.11 1.29 9.18
N ALA A 84 36.05 2.08 8.11
CA ALA A 84 37.23 2.60 7.42
C ALA A 84 38.07 3.52 8.32
N GLU A 85 37.43 4.37 9.13
CA GLU A 85 38.10 5.20 10.16
C GLU A 85 38.83 4.34 11.22
N ASN A 86 38.38 3.11 11.43
CA ASN A 86 39.01 2.13 12.32
C ASN A 86 40.04 1.23 11.59
N GLU A 87 40.57 1.69 10.45
CA GLU A 87 41.59 0.99 9.65
C GLU A 87 41.15 -0.40 9.14
N ARG A 88 39.84 -0.64 9.01
CA ARG A 88 39.31 -1.83 8.34
C ARG A 88 39.27 -1.62 6.82
N SER A 89 39.33 -2.71 6.07
CA SER A 89 39.18 -2.75 4.60
C SER A 89 37.83 -3.35 4.16
N GLU A 90 37.04 -3.83 5.11
CA GLU A 90 35.73 -4.42 4.87
C GLU A 90 34.78 -4.18 6.05
N ALA A 91 33.48 -4.20 5.76
CA ALA A 91 32.42 -4.17 6.76
C ALA A 91 31.37 -5.24 6.45
N SER A 92 30.89 -5.90 7.50
CA SER A 92 29.77 -6.85 7.44
C SER A 92 28.61 -6.30 8.27
N ILE A 93 27.56 -5.81 7.60
CA ILE A 93 26.43 -5.13 8.24
C ILE A 93 25.14 -5.93 8.00
N SER A 94 24.38 -6.18 9.05
CA SER A 94 23.06 -6.83 8.95
C SER A 94 22.00 -5.87 8.40
N PHE A 95 21.42 -6.19 7.24
CA PHE A 95 20.31 -5.46 6.64
C PHE A 95 19.08 -5.42 7.57
N ALA A 96 18.75 -6.55 8.21
CA ALA A 96 17.64 -6.64 9.16
C ALA A 96 17.84 -5.75 10.41
N SER A 97 19.08 -5.43 10.77
CA SER A 97 19.37 -4.47 11.82
C SER A 97 19.29 -3.03 11.30
N LEU A 98 19.78 -2.80 10.08
CA LEU A 98 19.78 -1.50 9.42
C LEU A 98 18.35 -0.93 9.24
N VAL A 99 17.41 -1.78 8.81
CA VAL A 99 16.01 -1.36 8.61
C VAL A 99 15.32 -0.92 9.90
N ARG A 100 15.77 -1.39 11.07
CA ARG A 100 15.22 -0.98 12.37
C ARG A 100 15.68 0.42 12.77
N GLU A 101 16.71 0.96 12.13
CA GLU A 101 17.22 2.31 12.39
C GLU A 101 16.50 3.38 11.55
N ILE A 102 15.60 2.97 10.66
CA ILE A 102 14.80 3.86 9.82
C ILE A 102 13.39 3.98 10.45
N PRO A 103 13.02 5.14 11.02
CA PRO A 103 11.77 5.29 11.77
C PRO A 103 10.50 5.01 10.96
N GLU A 104 10.50 5.30 9.66
CA GLU A 104 9.32 5.12 8.80
C GLU A 104 9.26 3.72 8.15
N PHE A 105 10.25 2.86 8.44
CA PHE A 105 10.29 1.51 7.89
C PHE A 105 9.22 0.63 8.55
N PRO A 106 8.57 -0.28 7.79
CA PRO A 106 7.58 -1.19 8.36
C PRO A 106 8.12 -1.99 9.56
N THR A 107 7.33 -2.09 10.63
CA THR A 107 7.68 -2.87 11.82
C THR A 107 7.02 -4.23 11.80
N HIS A 108 7.53 -5.15 12.60
CA HIS A 108 6.98 -6.50 12.70
C HIS A 108 6.73 -6.89 14.15
N VAL A 109 5.80 -7.83 14.31
CA VAL A 109 5.49 -8.51 15.56
C VAL A 109 5.65 -10.01 15.36
N ILE A 110 5.86 -10.74 16.45
CA ILE A 110 5.94 -12.20 16.43
C ILE A 110 4.55 -12.74 16.77
N VAL A 111 3.90 -13.40 15.80
CA VAL A 111 2.61 -14.08 15.96
C VAL A 111 2.83 -15.55 15.60
N ASP A 112 2.44 -16.47 16.49
CA ASP A 112 2.59 -17.92 16.27
C ASP A 112 4.03 -18.33 15.85
N SER A 113 5.03 -17.74 16.48
CA SER A 113 6.46 -17.93 16.16
C SER A 113 6.88 -17.47 14.75
N GLN A 114 6.05 -16.69 14.06
CA GLN A 114 6.35 -16.08 12.76
C GLN A 114 6.47 -14.56 12.88
N HIS A 115 7.45 -13.97 12.19
CA HIS A 115 7.61 -12.53 12.11
C HIS A 115 6.69 -11.96 11.02
N GLN A 116 5.62 -11.29 11.42
CA GLN A 116 4.62 -10.70 10.53
C GLN A 116 4.68 -9.18 10.57
N VAL A 117 4.49 -8.53 9.42
CA VAL A 117 4.43 -7.06 9.35
C VAL A 117 3.20 -6.57 10.10
N GLU A 118 3.41 -5.71 11.09
CA GLU A 118 2.34 -5.14 11.92
C GLU A 118 2.00 -3.73 11.49
N ASN A 119 3.02 -2.86 11.40
CA ASN A 119 2.87 -1.47 11.02
C ASN A 119 3.57 -1.21 9.69
N TRP A 120 2.88 -0.54 8.76
CA TRP A 120 3.38 -0.19 7.44
C TRP A 120 3.92 1.25 7.35
N GLY A 121 3.95 1.98 8.47
CA GLY A 121 4.36 3.38 8.51
C GLY A 121 3.45 4.24 7.63
N ASP A 122 4.06 4.99 6.70
CA ASP A 122 3.35 5.85 5.75
C ASP A 122 2.81 5.09 4.52
N SER A 123 2.96 3.76 4.50
CA SER A 123 2.55 2.90 3.39
C SER A 123 1.37 1.99 3.77
N SER A 124 1.02 1.06 2.89
CA SER A 124 0.03 0.03 3.21
C SER A 124 0.41 -1.32 2.63
N ALA A 125 -0.04 -2.39 3.28
CA ALA A 125 0.11 -3.77 2.80
C ALA A 125 -0.31 -3.94 1.34
N SER A 126 -1.40 -3.28 0.94
CA SER A 126 -1.92 -3.35 -0.43
C SER A 126 -0.95 -2.78 -1.47
N TRP A 127 -0.20 -1.72 -1.12
CA TRP A 127 0.76 -1.11 -2.04
C TRP A 127 1.90 -2.09 -2.32
N TRP A 128 2.50 -2.64 -1.27
CA TRP A 128 3.56 -3.65 -1.38
C TRP A 128 3.06 -4.90 -2.11
N TYR A 129 1.88 -5.40 -1.74
CA TYR A 129 1.31 -6.60 -2.34
C TYR A 129 1.19 -6.48 -3.86
N TYR A 130 0.58 -5.39 -4.36
CA TYR A 130 0.43 -5.20 -5.80
C TYR A 130 1.75 -4.90 -6.52
N ALA A 131 2.72 -4.29 -5.83
CA ALA A 131 4.04 -4.05 -6.39
C ALA A 131 4.86 -5.33 -6.57
N HIS A 132 4.77 -6.26 -5.61
CA HIS A 132 5.60 -7.45 -5.56
C HIS A 132 4.91 -8.70 -6.14
N ARG A 133 3.64 -8.92 -5.82
CA ARG A 133 2.86 -10.09 -6.28
C ARG A 133 2.05 -9.81 -7.55
N GLY A 134 2.04 -8.56 -8.01
CA GLY A 134 1.40 -8.14 -9.25
C GLY A 134 -0.09 -7.77 -9.10
N VAL A 135 -0.59 -7.01 -10.08
CA VAL A 135 -1.93 -6.40 -10.06
C VAL A 135 -3.06 -7.35 -10.47
N ASN A 136 -2.71 -8.53 -11.00
CA ASN A 136 -3.68 -9.54 -11.43
C ASN A 136 -4.32 -10.28 -10.25
N HIS A 137 -3.60 -10.39 -9.13
CA HIS A 137 -4.07 -11.05 -7.92
C HIS A 137 -4.76 -10.04 -7.01
N GLN A 138 -5.95 -10.35 -6.52
CA GLN A 138 -6.65 -9.50 -5.57
C GLN A 138 -5.97 -9.57 -4.19
N PHE A 139 -5.74 -8.41 -3.57
CA PHE A 139 -5.30 -8.34 -2.18
C PHE A 139 -6.51 -8.54 -1.24
N VAL A 140 -6.39 -9.46 -0.29
CA VAL A 140 -7.37 -9.64 0.79
C VAL A 140 -6.86 -8.95 2.04
N ASN A 141 -7.63 -7.99 2.55
CA ASN A 141 -7.25 -7.26 3.76
C ASN A 141 -7.14 -8.22 4.96
N GLY A 142 -6.10 -8.04 5.78
CA GLY A 142 -5.78 -8.95 6.89
C GLY A 142 -4.94 -10.17 6.50
N THR A 143 -4.57 -10.33 5.22
CA THR A 143 -3.61 -11.38 4.83
C THR A 143 -2.26 -11.10 5.53
N PRO A 144 -1.75 -12.04 6.34
CA PRO A 144 -0.47 -11.85 7.01
C PRO A 144 0.65 -11.84 5.97
N ILE A 145 1.54 -10.86 6.08
CA ILE A 145 2.73 -10.74 5.24
C ILE A 145 3.94 -10.97 6.12
N SER A 146 4.82 -11.89 5.70
CA SER A 146 6.05 -12.18 6.41
C SER A 146 6.99 -10.99 6.33
N PHE A 147 7.56 -10.58 7.47
CA PHE A 147 8.58 -9.53 7.48
C PHE A 147 9.81 -9.95 6.69
N ALA A 148 10.16 -11.25 6.71
CA ALA A 148 11.25 -11.77 5.88
C ALA A 148 10.96 -11.61 4.38
N GLU A 149 9.71 -11.85 3.94
CA GLU A 149 9.32 -11.66 2.53
C GLU A 149 9.44 -10.19 2.11
N LEU A 150 9.04 -9.26 2.98
CA LEU A 150 9.25 -7.83 2.76
C LEU A 150 10.74 -7.50 2.59
N LEU A 151 11.60 -7.96 3.50
CA LEU A 151 13.04 -7.71 3.41
C LEU A 151 13.67 -8.34 2.16
N GLU A 152 13.28 -9.56 1.81
CA GLU A 152 13.73 -10.22 0.58
C GLU A 152 13.35 -9.42 -0.66
N SER A 153 12.14 -8.85 -0.70
CA SER A 153 11.68 -8.07 -1.84
C SER A 153 12.51 -6.80 -2.09
N MET A 154 13.08 -6.22 -1.03
CA MET A 154 13.84 -4.96 -1.09
C MET A 154 15.35 -5.18 -1.29
N MET A 155 15.88 -6.34 -0.89
CA MET A 155 17.31 -6.63 -0.90
C MET A 155 17.98 -6.44 -2.28
N PRO A 156 17.41 -6.90 -3.41
CA PRO A 156 18.04 -6.74 -4.73
C PRO A 156 18.29 -5.26 -5.07
N ARG A 157 17.28 -4.41 -4.91
CA ARG A 157 17.36 -2.97 -5.19
C ARG A 157 18.33 -2.26 -4.24
N PHE A 158 18.36 -2.68 -2.98
CA PHE A 158 19.35 -2.17 -2.02
C PHE A 158 20.78 -2.49 -2.47
N LEU A 159 21.06 -3.73 -2.89
CA LEU A 159 22.37 -4.13 -3.39
C LEU A 159 22.74 -3.42 -4.70
N GLU A 160 21.79 -3.27 -5.62
CA GLU A 160 21.97 -2.50 -6.86
C GLU A 160 22.43 -1.06 -6.55
N ASN A 161 21.72 -0.36 -5.64
CA ASN A 161 22.09 1.01 -5.26
C ASN A 161 23.42 1.11 -4.50
N LEU A 162 23.89 0.03 -3.86
CA LEU A 162 25.22 0.02 -3.22
C LEU A 162 26.35 -0.13 -4.24
N GLN A 163 26.11 -0.74 -5.41
CA GLN A 163 27.14 -0.89 -6.45
C GLN A 163 27.58 0.47 -7.01
N ASP A 164 26.67 1.45 -7.06
CA ASP A 164 26.96 2.81 -7.52
C ASP A 164 27.93 3.59 -6.60
N LEU A 165 28.27 3.04 -5.43
CA LEU A 165 29.14 3.70 -4.44
C LEU A 165 30.63 3.42 -4.64
N GLY A 166 31.00 2.57 -5.61
CA GLY A 166 32.40 2.31 -5.94
C GLY A 166 33.11 1.34 -5.00
N PHE A 167 32.37 0.52 -4.24
CA PHE A 167 32.98 -0.59 -3.49
C PHE A 167 33.68 -1.56 -4.45
N GLN A 168 34.81 -2.13 -4.03
CA GLN A 168 35.48 -3.20 -4.78
C GLN A 168 34.60 -4.45 -4.86
N SER A 169 33.91 -4.76 -3.77
CA SER A 169 32.89 -5.81 -3.73
C SER A 169 31.77 -5.44 -2.77
N CYS A 170 30.53 -5.77 -3.14
CA CYS A 170 29.37 -5.66 -2.27
C CYS A 170 28.43 -6.83 -2.53
N LYS A 171 28.22 -7.68 -1.53
CA LYS A 171 27.39 -8.89 -1.67
C LYS A 171 26.68 -9.26 -0.38
N ARG A 172 25.54 -9.94 -0.53
CA ARG A 172 24.86 -10.59 0.59
C ARG A 172 25.54 -11.92 0.92
N GLU A 173 25.74 -12.19 2.21
CA GLU A 173 26.19 -13.50 2.70
C GLU A 173 25.02 -14.51 2.62
N PRO A 174 25.17 -15.64 1.88
CA PRO A 174 24.09 -16.60 1.65
C PRO A 174 23.45 -17.12 2.95
N GLY A 175 22.13 -17.23 2.96
CA GLY A 175 21.38 -17.72 4.12
C GLY A 175 21.31 -16.74 5.30
N THR A 176 21.84 -15.52 5.16
CA THR A 176 21.81 -14.50 6.22
C THR A 176 21.22 -13.18 5.72
N TRP A 177 21.06 -12.22 6.62
CA TRP A 177 20.73 -10.83 6.28
C TRP A 177 21.96 -9.92 6.19
N LYS A 178 23.16 -10.48 6.25
CA LYS A 178 24.40 -9.69 6.25
C LYS A 178 24.76 -9.29 4.82
N VAL A 179 25.14 -8.03 4.67
CA VAL A 179 25.74 -7.47 3.47
C VAL A 179 27.18 -7.13 3.80
N VAL A 180 28.09 -7.69 3.02
CA VAL A 180 29.53 -7.50 3.14
C VAL A 180 29.99 -6.58 2.02
N ALA A 181 30.70 -5.52 2.39
CA ALA A 181 31.29 -4.58 1.45
C ALA A 181 32.78 -4.40 1.72
N SER A 182 33.59 -4.30 0.67
CA SER A 182 35.03 -4.04 0.72
C SER A 182 35.40 -2.82 -0.14
N TRP A 183 36.40 -2.05 0.28
CA TRP A 183 36.86 -0.81 -0.37
C TRP A 183 38.36 -0.79 -0.64
#